data_AF-A0A170Z142-F1
#
_entry.id   AF-A0A170Z142-F1
#
_cell.length_a   1.000
_cell.length_b   1.000
_cell.length_c   1.000
_cell.angle_alpha   90.00
_cell.angle_beta   90.00
_cell.angle_gamma   90.00
#
_symmetry.space_group_name_H-M   'P 1'
#
loop_
_entity.id
_entity.type
_entity.pdbx_description
1 polymer ?
#
loop_
_entity_poly.entity_id
_entity_poly.type
_entity_poly.pdbx_seq_one_letter_code
_entity_poly.pdbx_strand_id
1 'polypeptide(L)'
;EMEKEIEKVDPLKKIEVGTYRIDHKGDQKQKTVEYRRSEVYLTELMENVCDKMKDFVRARLKSNGQLVVIPLFSQAGQMNPMVGEVDIIQDSDLNKSLHFYCEGILEEYEESFIKRSQKVEII
;
A
#
# COMPACT_ATOMS: atom_id res chain seq x y z
N GLU A 1 -2.13 -6.47 2.42
CA GLU A 1 -1.66 -6.05 1.08
C GLU A 1 -0.29 -5.36 1.13
N MET A 2 -0.09 -4.31 1.92
CA MET A 2 1.22 -3.63 2.03
C MET A 2 2.37 -4.57 2.42
N GLU A 3 2.18 -5.42 3.43
CA GLU A 3 3.18 -6.41 3.85
C GLU A 3 3.59 -7.36 2.72
N LYS A 4 2.62 -7.82 1.92
CA LYS A 4 2.87 -8.71 0.77
C LYS A 4 3.74 -8.07 -0.31
N GLU A 5 3.63 -6.75 -0.50
CA GLU A 5 4.48 -6.04 -1.46
C GLU A 5 5.87 -5.75 -0.88
N ILE A 6 5.96 -5.43 0.41
CA ILE A 6 7.25 -5.27 1.11
C ILE A 6 8.07 -6.56 1.09
N GLU A 7 7.43 -7.72 1.24
CA GLU A 7 8.09 -9.04 1.19
C GLU A 7 8.73 -9.37 -0.17
N LYS A 8 8.28 -8.72 -1.26
CA LYS A 8 8.87 -8.90 -2.60
C LYS A 8 10.17 -8.13 -2.78
N VAL A 9 10.48 -7.20 -1.88
CA VAL A 9 11.67 -6.35 -1.98
C VAL A 9 12.85 -6.98 -1.27
N ASP A 10 14.01 -6.99 -1.95
CA ASP A 10 15.27 -7.41 -1.35
C ASP A 10 15.60 -6.51 -0.12
N PRO A 11 15.70 -7.07 1.09
CA PRO A 11 15.98 -6.31 2.31
C PRO A 11 17.36 -5.64 2.32
N LEU A 12 18.31 -6.10 1.49
CA LEU A 12 19.65 -5.54 1.39
C LEU A 12 19.77 -4.44 0.33
N LYS A 13 18.75 -4.25 -0.52
CA LYS A 13 18.76 -3.20 -1.53
C LYS A 13 18.81 -1.83 -0.85
N LYS A 14 19.87 -1.07 -1.13
CA LYS A 14 20.06 0.30 -0.65
C LYS A 14 20.00 1.27 -1.82
N ILE A 15 19.54 2.48 -1.55
CA ILE A 15 19.59 3.60 -2.48
C ILE A 15 20.30 4.79 -1.84
N GLU A 16 20.93 5.60 -2.69
CA GLU A 16 21.47 6.89 -2.28
C GLU A 16 20.33 7.91 -2.16
N VAL A 17 20.28 8.59 -1.02
CA VAL A 17 19.35 9.69 -0.78
C VAL A 17 20.14 10.97 -0.57
N GLY A 18 19.72 12.02 -1.25
CA GLY A 18 20.56 13.19 -1.50
C GLY A 18 20.98 13.94 -0.24
N THR A 19 22.29 14.18 -0.12
CA THR A 19 22.82 15.44 0.40
C THR A 19 23.86 15.96 -0.59
N TYR A 20 23.48 16.92 -1.44
CA TYR A 20 24.39 17.64 -2.33
C TYR A 20 25.29 18.64 -1.59
N ARG A 21 25.30 18.59 -0.25
CA ARG A 21 26.11 19.48 0.57
C ARG A 21 27.54 18.96 0.59
N ILE A 22 28.40 19.66 -0.14
CA ILE A 22 29.85 19.51 -0.06
C ILE A 22 30.28 20.15 1.25
N ASP A 23 31.04 19.42 2.07
CA ASP A 23 31.57 19.99 3.30
C ASP A 23 32.72 20.98 3.04
N HIS A 24 33.19 21.64 4.09
CA HIS A 24 34.27 22.62 4.01
C HIS A 24 35.62 22.05 3.52
N LYS A 25 35.75 20.72 3.41
CA LYS A 25 36.94 20.03 2.90
C LYS A 25 36.81 19.61 1.44
N GLY A 26 35.67 19.85 0.81
CA GLY A 26 35.40 19.40 -0.55
C GLY A 26 34.85 17.98 -0.63
N ASP A 27 34.57 17.32 0.52
CA ASP A 27 34.03 15.98 0.55
C ASP A 27 32.51 16.01 0.43
N GLN A 28 31.97 15.16 -0.45
CA GLN A 28 30.53 14.97 -0.59
C GLN A 28 30.10 13.73 0.21
N LYS A 29 29.41 13.95 1.34
CA LYS A 29 28.83 12.83 2.09
C LYS A 29 27.56 12.35 1.38
N GLN A 30 27.61 11.12 0.85
CA GLN A 30 26.42 10.43 0.36
C GLN A 30 25.72 9.74 1.53
N LYS A 31 24.41 9.98 1.70
CA LYS A 31 23.59 9.24 2.65
C LYS A 31 22.94 8.08 1.90
N THR A 32 23.03 6.87 2.45
CA THR A 32 22.34 5.69 1.92
C THR A 32 21.26 5.24 2.88
N VAL A 33 20.14 4.77 2.34
CA VAL A 33 19.04 4.17 3.12
C VAL A 33 18.61 2.87 2.46
N GLU A 34 17.97 1.99 3.22
CA GLU A 34 17.33 0.80 2.65
C GLU A 34 16.20 1.23 1.69
N TYR A 35 16.13 0.62 0.51
CA TYR A 35 15.13 0.94 -0.52
C TYR A 35 13.72 0.83 0.03
N ARG A 36 13.43 -0.25 0.78
CA ARG A 36 12.13 -0.51 1.42
C ARG A 36 11.70 0.57 2.44
N ARG A 37 12.62 1.46 2.84
CA ARG A 37 12.39 2.57 3.77
C ARG A 37 12.47 3.93 3.08
N SER A 38 12.85 3.96 1.81
CA SER A 38 12.90 5.21 1.06
C SER A 38 11.48 5.77 0.91
N GLU A 39 11.37 7.09 1.03
CA GLU A 39 10.10 7.80 0.82
C GLU A 39 9.49 7.44 -0.53
N VAL A 40 10.29 7.47 -1.59
CA VAL A 40 9.90 7.08 -2.96
C VAL A 40 9.22 5.71 -2.98
N TYR A 41 9.88 4.68 -2.42
CA TYR A 41 9.30 3.34 -2.40
C TYR A 41 8.02 3.26 -1.57
N LEU A 42 7.97 3.94 -0.42
CA LEU A 42 6.81 3.88 0.46
C LEU A 42 5.59 4.56 -0.19
N THR A 43 5.77 5.70 -0.87
CA THR A 43 4.72 6.36 -1.64
C THR A 43 4.22 5.44 -2.77
N GLU A 44 5.12 4.93 -3.61
CA GLU A 44 4.76 3.99 -4.69
C GLU A 44 4.03 2.75 -4.14
N LEU A 45 4.51 2.19 -3.03
CA LEU A 45 3.88 1.04 -2.37
C LEU A 45 2.44 1.33 -1.99
N MET A 46 2.17 2.49 -1.39
CA MET A 46 0.83 2.84 -0.94
C MET A 46 -0.12 3.09 -2.12
N GLU A 47 0.34 3.80 -3.16
CA GLU A 47 -0.41 4.00 -4.41
C GLU A 47 -0.78 2.66 -5.05
N ASN A 48 0.19 1.75 -5.19
CA ASN A 48 -0.01 0.41 -5.73
C ASN A 48 -1.03 -0.41 -4.91
N VAL A 49 -1.03 -0.25 -3.59
CA VAL A 49 -2.01 -0.93 -2.72
C VAL A 49 -3.41 -0.36 -2.91
N CYS A 50 -3.54 0.96 -3.07
CA CYS A 50 -4.83 1.55 -3.39
C CYS A 50 -5.32 1.09 -4.76
N ASP A 51 -4.47 1.02 -5.77
CA ASP A 51 -4.85 0.52 -7.10
C ASP A 51 -5.42 -0.90 -7.05
N LYS A 52 -4.83 -1.79 -6.25
CA LYS A 52 -5.35 -3.14 -6.04
C LYS A 52 -6.74 -3.17 -5.43
N MET A 53 -7.16 -2.14 -4.68
CA MET A 53 -8.50 -2.09 -4.10
C MET A 53 -9.62 -2.07 -5.16
N LYS A 54 -9.28 -1.81 -6.44
CA LYS A 54 -10.19 -1.97 -7.58
C LYS A 54 -10.68 -3.42 -7.76
N ASP A 55 -9.88 -4.40 -7.35
CA ASP A 55 -10.21 -5.82 -7.46
C ASP A 55 -10.99 -6.37 -6.26
N PHE A 56 -11.25 -5.52 -5.26
CA PHE A 56 -11.97 -5.88 -4.06
C PHE A 56 -13.37 -5.28 -4.06
N VAL A 57 -14.30 -5.98 -3.42
CA VAL A 57 -15.68 -5.53 -3.23
C VAL A 57 -16.10 -5.65 -1.78
N ARG A 58 -16.93 -4.71 -1.35
CA ARG A 58 -17.68 -4.85 -0.11
C ARG A 58 -18.87 -5.76 -0.36
N ALA A 59 -19.08 -6.71 0.53
CA ALA A 59 -20.18 -7.64 0.43
C ALA A 59 -20.72 -7.97 1.82
N ARG A 60 -21.89 -8.61 1.86
CA ARG A 60 -22.50 -9.12 3.07
C ARG A 60 -22.57 -10.64 2.99
N LEU A 61 -22.10 -11.35 4.02
CA LEU A 61 -22.25 -12.80 4.08
C LEU A 61 -23.74 -13.17 4.14
N LYS A 62 -24.19 -14.08 3.26
CA LYS A 62 -25.58 -14.58 3.26
C LYS A 62 -25.93 -15.36 4.52
N SER A 63 -24.92 -15.96 5.17
CA SER A 63 -25.09 -16.82 6.34
C SER A 63 -25.48 -16.06 7.61
N ASN A 64 -24.88 -14.89 7.86
CA ASN A 64 -25.04 -14.16 9.11
C ASN A 64 -25.22 -12.64 8.94
N GLY A 65 -25.22 -12.13 7.72
CA GLY A 65 -25.36 -10.70 7.44
C GLY A 65 -24.12 -9.85 7.75
N GLN A 66 -22.97 -10.47 8.04
CA GLN A 66 -21.73 -9.75 8.38
C GLN A 66 -21.13 -9.04 7.15
N LEU A 67 -20.66 -7.80 7.35
CA LEU A 67 -19.93 -7.05 6.34
C LEU A 67 -18.52 -7.60 6.16
N VAL A 68 -18.14 -7.84 4.91
CA VAL A 68 -16.83 -8.37 4.52
C VAL A 68 -16.31 -7.62 3.31
N VAL A 69 -14.98 -7.62 3.15
CA VAL A 69 -14.30 -7.19 1.93
C VAL A 69 -13.63 -8.42 1.34
N ILE A 70 -13.98 -8.75 0.09
CA ILE A 70 -13.44 -9.92 -0.59
C ILE A 70 -12.89 -9.54 -1.97
N PRO A 71 -11.84 -10.22 -2.46
CA PRO A 71 -11.40 -10.06 -3.84
C PRO A 71 -12.42 -10.69 -4.80
N LEU A 72 -12.67 -10.04 -5.93
CA LEU A 72 -13.55 -10.55 -7.00
C LEU A 72 -12.95 -11.76 -7.71
N PHE A 73 -11.62 -11.76 -7.86
CA PHE A 73 -10.87 -12.80 -8.55
C PHE A 73 -9.95 -13.53 -7.58
N SER A 74 -9.75 -14.82 -7.83
CA SER A 74 -8.73 -15.62 -7.16
C SER A 74 -7.34 -15.23 -7.68
N GLN A 75 -6.29 -15.71 -7.02
CA GLN A 75 -4.91 -15.51 -7.47
C GLN A 75 -4.65 -16.09 -8.88
N ALA A 76 -5.46 -17.04 -9.33
CA ALA A 76 -5.39 -17.64 -10.67
C ALA A 76 -6.20 -16.86 -11.72
N GLY A 77 -6.79 -15.71 -11.38
CA GLY A 77 -7.61 -14.88 -12.28
C GLY A 77 -9.02 -15.41 -12.54
N GLN A 78 -9.44 -16.48 -11.86
CA GLN A 78 -10.79 -17.01 -11.93
C GLN A 78 -11.71 -16.27 -10.96
N MET A 79 -13.02 -16.25 -11.21
CA MET A 79 -13.98 -15.66 -10.27
C MET A 79 -13.85 -16.33 -8.90
N ASN A 80 -13.79 -15.51 -7.84
CA ASN A 80 -13.66 -16.02 -6.48
C ASN A 80 -14.94 -16.81 -6.10
N PRO A 81 -14.85 -18.09 -5.72
CA PRO A 81 -16.02 -18.91 -5.38
C PRO A 81 -16.85 -18.33 -4.22
N MET A 82 -16.23 -17.54 -3.33
CA MET A 82 -16.94 -16.85 -2.24
C MET A 82 -17.96 -15.83 -2.74
N VAL A 83 -17.88 -15.37 -4.00
CA VAL A 83 -18.86 -14.46 -4.59
C VAL A 83 -20.28 -15.06 -4.57
N GLY A 84 -20.41 -16.38 -4.66
CA GLY A 84 -21.71 -17.05 -4.56
C GLY A 84 -22.34 -17.01 -3.15
N GLU A 85 -21.51 -16.83 -2.12
CA GLU A 85 -21.90 -16.88 -0.70
C GLU A 85 -22.17 -15.50 -0.09
N VAL A 86 -21.97 -14.44 -0.88
CA VAL A 86 -22.15 -13.06 -0.43
C VAL A 86 -23.13 -12.29 -1.30
N ASP A 87 -23.72 -11.25 -0.71
CA ASP A 87 -24.45 -10.22 -1.43
C ASP A 87 -23.52 -9.01 -1.61
N ILE A 88 -23.10 -8.77 -2.85
CA ILE A 88 -22.21 -7.63 -3.17
C ILE A 88 -22.98 -6.33 -2.92
N ILE A 89 -22.39 -5.44 -2.13
CA ILE A 89 -22.97 -4.15 -1.82
C ILE A 89 -22.62 -3.21 -2.97
N GLN A 90 -23.63 -2.91 -3.78
CA GLN A 90 -23.55 -1.86 -4.78
C GLN A 90 -23.85 -0.55 -4.07
N ASP A 91 -22.86 0.33 -3.95
CA ASP A 91 -23.07 1.62 -3.30
C ASP A 91 -24.03 2.45 -4.14
N SER A 92 -25.00 3.10 -3.48
CA SER A 92 -25.96 4.00 -4.14
C SER A 92 -25.27 5.22 -4.76
N ASP A 93 -24.15 5.64 -4.17
CA ASP A 93 -23.14 6.51 -4.79
C ASP A 93 -22.23 5.65 -5.68
N LEU A 94 -22.71 5.28 -6.87
CA LEU A 94 -22.02 4.46 -7.89
C LEU A 94 -20.54 4.84 -8.17
N ASN A 95 -20.07 5.98 -7.65
CA ASN A 95 -18.75 6.55 -7.84
C ASN A 95 -17.72 6.23 -6.74
N LYS A 96 -18.10 5.71 -5.56
CA LYS A 96 -17.15 5.50 -4.44
C LYS A 96 -16.76 4.04 -4.25
N SER A 97 -15.70 3.63 -4.96
CA SER A 97 -15.07 2.31 -4.84
C SER A 97 -14.18 2.20 -3.58
N LEU A 98 -13.75 0.99 -3.22
CA LEU A 98 -12.73 0.81 -2.18
C LEU A 98 -11.41 1.52 -2.52
N HIS A 99 -11.10 1.65 -3.81
CA HIS A 99 -9.98 2.42 -4.31
C HIS A 99 -10.13 3.92 -3.96
N PHE A 100 -11.31 4.53 -4.18
CA PHE A 100 -11.57 5.91 -3.76
C PHE A 100 -11.39 6.14 -2.25
N TYR A 101 -11.88 5.21 -1.42
CA TYR A 101 -11.67 5.31 0.04
C TYR A 101 -10.20 5.15 0.43
N CYS A 102 -9.46 4.28 -0.27
CA CYS A 102 -8.03 4.12 -0.03
C CYS A 102 -7.26 5.38 -0.39
N GLU A 103 -7.56 6.01 -1.53
CA GLU A 103 -6.95 7.28 -1.93
C GLU A 103 -7.21 8.38 -0.90
N GLY A 104 -8.44 8.50 -0.39
CA GLY A 104 -8.74 9.46 0.68
C GLY A 104 -7.93 9.21 1.96
N ILE A 105 -7.72 7.95 2.35
CA ILE A 105 -6.86 7.59 3.49
C ILE A 105 -5.39 7.91 3.18
N LEU A 106 -4.94 7.64 1.95
CA LEU A 106 -3.58 7.92 1.52
C LEU A 106 -3.29 9.42 1.63
N GLU A 107 -4.15 10.25 1.05
CA GLU A 107 -4.02 11.71 1.05
C GLU A 107 -3.92 12.29 2.46
N GLU A 108 -4.67 11.74 3.43
CA GLU A 108 -4.66 12.23 4.81
C GLU A 108 -3.45 11.73 5.62
N TYR A 109 -2.98 10.49 5.38
CA TYR A 109 -2.05 9.80 6.27
C TYR A 109 -0.66 9.51 5.67
N GLU A 110 -0.41 9.82 4.40
CA GLU A 110 0.85 9.54 3.70
C GLU A 110 2.08 10.01 4.49
N GLU A 111 2.14 11.29 4.86
CA GLU A 111 3.29 11.83 5.58
C GLU A 111 3.52 11.13 6.93
N SER A 112 2.43 10.86 7.64
CA SER A 112 2.48 10.22 8.97
C SER A 112 2.97 8.78 8.85
N PHE A 113 2.55 8.08 7.80
CA PHE A 113 3.00 6.73 7.48
C PHE A 113 4.49 6.71 7.13
N ILE A 114 4.95 7.58 6.22
CA ILE A 114 6.36 7.66 5.82
C ILE A 114 7.26 7.93 7.04
N LYS A 115 6.90 8.93 7.85
CA LYS A 115 7.65 9.29 9.07
C LYS A 115 7.75 8.11 10.05
N ARG A 116 6.70 7.30 10.21
CA ARG A 116 6.71 6.14 11.11
C ARG A 116 7.52 4.99 10.54
N SER A 117 7.42 4.74 9.24
CA SER A 117 8.12 3.67 8.53
C SER A 117 9.64 3.91 8.43
N GLN A 118 10.07 5.17 8.41
CA GLN A 118 11.50 5.55 8.42
C GLN A 118 12.13 5.56 9.81
N LYS A 119 11.34 5.76 10.89
CA LYS A 119 11.82 5.85 12.28
C LYS A 119 12.29 4.53 12.90
N VAL A 120 12.20 3.41 12.19
CA VAL A 120 12.77 2.13 12.64
C VAL A 120 14.28 2.14 12.40
N GLU A 121 15.02 3.06 13.03
CA GLU A 121 16.47 2.97 13.12
C GLU A 121 16.83 1.89 14.15
N ILE A 122 17.25 0.74 13.60
CA ILE A 122 18.45 -0.04 13.98
C ILE A 122 18.70 -0.20 15.49
N ILE A 123 18.43 -1.41 16.00
CA ILE A 123 19.13 -1.97 17.16
C ILE A 123 20.57 -2.29 16.74
#